data_AF-A0A3B0XUQ8-F1
#
_entry.id   AF-A0A3B0XUQ8-F1
#
_cell.length_a   1.000
_cell.length_b   1.000
_cell.length_c   1.000
_cell.angle_alpha   90.00
_cell.angle_beta   90.00
_cell.angle_gamma   90.00
#
_symmetry.space_group_name_H-M   'P 1'
#
loop_
_entity.id
_entity.type
_entity.pdbx_description
1 polymer ?
#
loop_
_entity_poly.entity_id
_entity_poly.type
_entity_poly.pdbx_seq_one_letter_code
_entity_poly.pdbx_strand_id
1 'polypeptide(L)'
;MKAEKGILMATFNMQGQTVSTQYNAETINFNQAESSDDFFRGLKQLQAELEKAVEAKVITGENALDAQNLVSKAMLQGDEQVPSKNTLIEYLTSAKNLVSNVEGLATAFAGAIATVSALFS
;
A
#
# COMPACT_ATOMS: atom_id res chain seq x y z
N MET A 1 20.80 42.31 -40.82
CA MET A 1 20.90 40.87 -40.48
C MET A 1 20.20 40.65 -39.15
N LYS A 2 19.02 40.00 -39.16
CA LYS A 2 18.28 39.63 -37.95
C LYS A 2 18.60 38.16 -37.65
N ALA A 3 19.16 37.88 -36.49
CA ALA A 3 19.38 36.52 -36.02
C ALA A 3 18.08 36.02 -35.37
N GLU A 4 17.42 35.07 -36.03
CA GLU A 4 16.30 34.32 -35.46
C GLU A 4 16.84 33.35 -34.40
N LYS A 5 16.47 33.56 -33.14
CA LYS A 5 16.68 32.60 -32.07
C LYS A 5 15.76 31.40 -32.32
N GLY A 6 16.34 30.33 -32.86
CA GLY A 6 15.69 29.02 -32.89
C GLY A 6 15.38 28.58 -31.46
N ILE A 7 14.10 28.60 -31.10
CA ILE A 7 13.61 28.00 -29.86
C ILE A 7 13.73 26.49 -30.06
N LEU A 8 14.73 25.87 -29.42
CA LEU A 8 14.83 24.42 -29.29
C LEU A 8 13.64 23.96 -28.44
N MET A 9 12.55 23.52 -29.10
CA MET A 9 11.53 22.74 -28.43
C MET A 9 12.16 21.40 -28.06
N ALA A 10 12.41 21.21 -26.77
CA ALA A 10 12.75 19.90 -26.22
C ALA A 10 11.57 18.96 -26.47
N THR A 11 11.65 18.13 -27.50
CA THR A 11 10.68 17.07 -27.75
C THR A 11 10.90 16.00 -26.69
N PHE A 12 10.11 16.04 -25.61
CA PHE A 12 10.09 14.99 -24.60
C PHE A 12 9.52 13.71 -25.22
N ASN A 13 10.41 12.82 -25.66
CA ASN A 13 10.04 11.51 -26.17
C ASN A 13 9.67 10.59 -25.00
N MET A 14 8.37 10.35 -24.81
CA MET A 14 7.82 9.42 -23.81
C MET A 14 7.72 7.97 -24.32
N GLN A 15 8.21 7.66 -25.53
CA GLN A 15 8.16 6.31 -26.09
C GLN A 15 9.35 5.49 -25.56
N GLY A 16 9.12 4.82 -24.43
CA GLY A 16 10.11 3.91 -23.83
C GLY A 16 10.15 3.93 -22.31
N GLN A 17 9.39 4.83 -21.68
CA GLN A 17 9.17 4.75 -20.25
C GLN A 17 8.19 3.61 -20.01
N THR A 18 8.74 2.43 -19.69
CA THR A 18 7.98 1.44 -18.94
C THR A 18 7.54 2.18 -17.69
N VAL A 19 6.27 2.56 -17.63
CA VAL A 19 5.65 2.94 -16.37
C VAL A 19 5.71 1.64 -15.59
N SER A 20 6.81 1.44 -14.85
CA SER A 20 6.84 0.48 -13.75
C SER A 20 5.54 0.75 -13.04
N THR A 21 4.64 -0.23 -12.98
CA THR A 21 3.36 -0.10 -12.31
C THR A 21 3.69 0.26 -10.88
N GLN A 22 3.83 1.56 -10.62
CA GLN A 22 4.02 2.09 -9.30
C GLN A 22 2.68 1.80 -8.67
N TYR A 23 2.62 0.70 -7.93
CA TYR A 23 1.53 0.48 -7.01
C TYR A 23 1.55 1.69 -6.10
N ASN A 24 0.51 2.50 -6.17
CA ASN A 24 0.40 3.74 -5.41
C ASN A 24 0.18 3.47 -3.92
N ALA A 25 0.55 2.29 -3.42
CA ALA A 25 0.67 1.99 -2.01
C ALA A 25 1.59 2.99 -1.27
N GLU A 26 2.53 3.65 -1.98
CA GLU A 26 3.31 4.78 -1.44
C GLU A 26 2.45 5.99 -1.03
N THR A 27 1.24 6.13 -1.58
CA THR A 27 0.29 7.19 -1.18
C THR A 27 -0.56 6.83 0.02
N ILE A 28 -0.54 5.57 0.48
CA ILE A 28 -1.26 5.17 1.69
C ILE A 28 -0.48 5.67 2.89
N ASN A 29 -0.91 6.82 3.42
CA ASN A 29 -0.24 7.46 4.53
C ASN A 29 -0.93 7.13 5.87
N PHE A 30 -0.48 6.05 6.50
CA PHE A 30 -0.95 5.67 7.85
C PHE A 30 -0.44 6.60 8.97
N ASN A 31 0.56 7.46 8.69
CA ASN A 31 1.13 8.36 9.71
C ASN A 31 0.20 9.52 10.11
N GLN A 32 -0.90 9.72 9.37
CA GLN A 32 -1.93 10.73 9.68
C GLN A 32 -3.16 10.13 10.37
N ALA A 33 -3.17 8.82 10.64
CA ALA A 33 -4.30 8.21 11.31
C ALA A 33 -4.30 8.58 12.80
N GLU A 34 -5.22 9.43 13.20
CA GLU A 34 -5.40 9.87 14.59
C GLU A 34 -6.51 9.08 15.31
N SER A 35 -7.27 8.28 14.55
CA SER A 35 -8.38 7.49 15.05
C SER A 35 -8.43 6.09 14.42
N SER A 36 -9.17 5.18 15.05
CA SER A 36 -9.44 3.85 14.49
C SER A 36 -10.14 3.93 13.13
N ASP A 37 -11.03 4.90 12.91
CA ASP A 37 -11.69 5.12 11.61
C ASP A 37 -10.70 5.50 10.51
N ASP A 38 -9.71 6.36 10.81
CA ASP A 38 -8.66 6.72 9.86
C ASP A 38 -7.79 5.51 9.52
N PHE A 39 -7.48 4.71 10.52
CA PHE A 39 -6.76 3.46 10.35
C PHE A 39 -7.52 2.49 9.42
N PHE A 40 -8.83 2.28 9.62
CA PHE A 40 -9.62 1.40 8.74
C PHE A 40 -9.78 1.96 7.33
N ARG A 41 -9.84 3.28 7.15
CA ARG A 41 -9.80 3.90 5.82
C ARG A 41 -8.48 3.57 5.12
N GLY A 42 -7.36 3.66 5.83
CA GLY A 42 -6.05 3.24 5.32
C GLY A 42 -6.00 1.74 4.99
N LEU A 43 -6.54 0.87 5.85
CA LEU A 43 -6.58 -0.57 5.57
C LEU A 43 -7.43 -0.92 4.34
N LYS A 44 -8.54 -0.22 4.11
CA LYS A 44 -9.35 -0.39 2.88
C LYS A 44 -8.57 0.04 1.64
N GLN A 45 -7.82 1.13 1.71
CA GLN A 45 -6.94 1.54 0.61
C GLN A 45 -5.84 0.50 0.37
N LEU A 46 -5.24 -0.05 1.42
CA LEU A 46 -4.23 -1.11 1.34
C LEU A 46 -4.79 -2.38 0.71
N GLN A 47 -6.02 -2.76 1.07
CA GLN A 47 -6.71 -3.89 0.45
C GLN A 47 -6.91 -3.66 -1.06
N ALA A 48 -7.31 -2.46 -1.47
CA ALA A 48 -7.50 -2.13 -2.88
C ALA A 48 -6.18 -2.15 -3.67
N GLU A 49 -5.08 -1.63 -3.09
CA GLU A 49 -3.75 -1.73 -3.73
C GLU A 49 -3.25 -3.18 -3.81
N LEU A 50 -3.54 -3.99 -2.79
CA LEU A 50 -3.25 -5.42 -2.82
C LEU A 50 -4.04 -6.13 -3.94
N GLU A 51 -5.33 -5.83 -4.10
CA GLU A 51 -6.16 -6.39 -5.17
C GLU A 51 -5.61 -6.02 -6.55
N LYS A 52 -5.23 -4.76 -6.77
CA LYS A 52 -4.55 -4.36 -8.01
C LYS A 52 -3.26 -5.15 -8.25
N ALA A 53 -2.47 -5.42 -7.20
CA ALA A 53 -1.24 -6.20 -7.32
C ALA A 53 -1.48 -7.66 -7.69
N VAL A 54 -2.61 -8.21 -7.26
CA VAL A 54 -3.08 -9.53 -7.66
C VAL A 54 -3.58 -9.53 -9.11
N GLU A 55 -4.39 -8.54 -9.49
CA GLU A 55 -4.93 -8.39 -10.86
C GLU A 55 -3.83 -8.25 -11.91
N ALA A 56 -2.80 -7.44 -11.61
CA ALA A 56 -1.63 -7.27 -12.44
C ALA A 56 -0.60 -8.41 -12.28
N LYS A 57 -0.93 -9.47 -11.55
CA LYS A 57 -0.15 -10.71 -11.39
C LYS A 57 1.25 -10.51 -10.82
N VAL A 58 1.45 -9.44 -10.05
CA VAL A 58 2.72 -9.19 -9.34
C VAL A 58 2.78 -10.03 -8.06
N ILE A 59 1.61 -10.33 -7.49
CA ILE A 59 1.43 -11.31 -6.40
C ILE A 59 0.43 -12.34 -6.90
N THR A 60 0.75 -13.62 -6.78
CA THR A 60 -0.08 -14.70 -7.33
C THR A 60 -0.09 -15.91 -6.41
N GLY A 61 -1.00 -16.85 -6.67
CA GLY A 61 -1.10 -18.11 -5.94
C GLY A 61 -1.56 -17.92 -4.49
N GLU A 62 -1.06 -18.79 -3.63
CA GLU A 62 -1.42 -18.83 -2.20
C GLU A 62 -1.07 -17.53 -1.48
N ASN A 63 0.09 -16.92 -1.77
CA ASN A 63 0.50 -15.64 -1.17
C ASN A 63 -0.51 -14.51 -1.41
N ALA A 64 -1.13 -14.44 -2.59
CA ALA A 64 -2.13 -13.44 -2.91
C ALA A 64 -3.40 -13.62 -2.06
N LEU A 65 -3.91 -14.86 -2.01
CA LEU A 65 -5.11 -15.22 -1.25
C LEU A 65 -4.90 -15.01 0.25
N ASP A 66 -3.75 -15.45 0.77
CA ASP A 66 -3.42 -15.34 2.18
C ASP A 66 -3.21 -13.89 2.62
N ALA A 67 -2.53 -13.08 1.80
CA ALA A 67 -2.38 -11.65 2.09
C ALA A 67 -3.76 -10.95 2.16
N GLN A 68 -4.67 -11.24 1.22
CA GLN A 68 -6.02 -10.67 1.22
C GLN A 68 -6.83 -11.12 2.45
N ASN A 69 -6.71 -12.40 2.82
CA ASN A 69 -7.36 -12.95 4.01
C ASN A 69 -6.83 -12.29 5.29
N LEU A 70 -5.52 -12.12 5.43
CA LEU A 70 -4.91 -11.48 6.59
C LEU A 70 -5.30 -10.01 6.74
N VAL A 71 -5.38 -9.25 5.63
CA VAL A 71 -5.92 -7.87 5.66
C VAL A 71 -7.38 -7.87 6.12
N SER A 72 -8.18 -8.82 5.63
CA SER A 72 -9.59 -8.96 6.03
C SER A 72 -9.73 -9.28 7.52
N LYS A 73 -8.90 -10.20 8.04
CA LYS A 73 -8.84 -10.52 9.47
C LYS A 73 -8.39 -9.34 10.32
N ALA A 74 -7.44 -8.53 9.84
CA ALA A 74 -7.03 -7.31 10.54
C ALA A 74 -8.18 -6.29 10.63
N MET A 75 -8.97 -6.12 9.57
CA MET A 75 -10.16 -5.27 9.63
C MET A 75 -11.20 -5.80 10.62
N LEU A 76 -11.47 -7.12 10.61
CA LEU A 76 -12.42 -7.74 11.56
C LEU A 76 -11.97 -7.59 13.01
N GLN A 77 -10.70 -7.91 13.30
CA GLN A 77 -10.13 -7.77 14.65
C GLN A 77 -10.19 -6.33 15.16
N GLY A 78 -10.05 -5.37 14.25
CA GLY A 78 -10.11 -3.97 14.56
C GLY A 78 -11.52 -3.43 14.84
N ASP A 79 -12.56 -4.09 14.31
CA ASP A 79 -13.97 -3.75 14.51
C ASP A 79 -14.56 -4.37 15.79
N GLU A 80 -13.80 -5.24 16.47
CA GLU A 80 -14.19 -5.80 17.76
C GLU A 80 -14.34 -4.70 18.83
N GLN A 81 -15.22 -4.91 19.81
CA GLN A 81 -15.39 -3.96 20.92
C GLN A 81 -14.10 -3.67 21.69
N VAL A 82 -13.19 -4.66 21.73
CA VAL A 82 -11.86 -4.53 22.33
C VAL A 82 -10.84 -5.13 21.37
N PRO A 83 -10.29 -4.34 20.44
CA PRO A 83 -9.34 -4.83 19.46
C PRO A 83 -8.05 -5.33 20.11
N SER A 84 -7.61 -6.54 19.74
CA SER A 84 -6.31 -7.05 20.14
C SER A 84 -5.20 -6.43 19.29
N LYS A 85 -4.44 -5.50 19.89
CA LYS A 85 -3.24 -4.89 19.28
C LYS A 85 -2.26 -5.94 18.74
N ASN A 86 -1.96 -6.96 19.54
CA ASN A 86 -1.00 -8.00 19.16
C ASN A 86 -1.48 -8.79 17.95
N THR A 87 -2.77 -9.15 17.93
CA THR A 87 -3.37 -9.89 16.81
C THR A 87 -3.41 -9.05 15.53
N LEU A 88 -3.71 -7.75 15.63
CA LEU A 88 -3.60 -6.82 14.50
C LEU A 88 -2.18 -6.78 13.93
N ILE A 89 -1.17 -6.62 14.80
CA ILE A 89 0.24 -6.60 14.38
C ILE A 89 0.63 -7.93 13.72
N GLU A 90 0.21 -9.06 14.28
CA GLU A 90 0.49 -10.40 13.73
C GLU A 90 -0.09 -10.57 12.32
N TYR A 91 -1.36 -10.20 12.12
CA TYR A 91 -1.99 -10.28 10.80
C TYR A 91 -1.31 -9.37 9.77
N LEU A 92 -1.03 -8.12 10.13
CA LEU A 92 -0.38 -7.16 9.21
C LEU A 92 1.07 -7.53 8.92
N THR A 93 1.81 -8.06 9.91
CA THR A 93 3.18 -8.54 9.72
C THR A 93 3.21 -9.76 8.82
N SER A 94 2.28 -10.69 9.01
CA SER A 94 2.17 -11.88 8.16
C SER A 94 1.85 -11.48 6.72
N ALA A 95 0.90 -10.54 6.52
CA ALA A 95 0.56 -10.04 5.19
C ALA A 95 1.76 -9.33 4.53
N LYS A 96 2.49 -8.49 5.29
CA LYS A 96 3.73 -7.84 4.83
C LYS A 96 4.74 -8.84 4.27
N ASN A 97 4.95 -9.96 4.97
CA ASN A 97 5.93 -10.96 4.57
C ASN A 97 5.57 -11.63 3.24
N LEU A 98 4.27 -11.89 3.03
CA LEU A 98 3.75 -12.50 1.80
C LEU A 98 3.86 -11.58 0.58
N VAL A 99 3.87 -10.26 0.80
CA VAL A 99 3.97 -9.24 -0.25
C VAL A 99 5.34 -8.54 -0.28
N SER A 100 6.34 -9.12 0.39
CA SER A 100 7.67 -8.52 0.57
C SER A 100 8.43 -8.25 -0.74
N ASN A 101 8.03 -8.90 -1.83
CA ASN A 101 8.53 -8.66 -3.18
C ASN A 101 7.94 -7.38 -3.85
N VAL A 102 6.94 -6.75 -3.24
CA VAL A 102 6.31 -5.51 -3.70
C VAL A 102 6.60 -4.40 -2.70
N GLU A 103 7.66 -3.66 -2.95
CA GLU A 103 8.21 -2.65 -2.02
C GLU A 103 7.15 -1.65 -1.51
N GLY A 104 6.30 -1.13 -2.40
CA GLY A 104 5.23 -0.21 -2.02
C GLY A 104 4.22 -0.81 -1.04
N LEU A 105 3.78 -2.06 -1.27
CA LEU A 105 2.87 -2.75 -0.36
C LEU A 105 3.56 -3.09 0.96
N ALA A 106 4.79 -3.60 0.92
CA ALA A 106 5.55 -3.92 2.12
C ALA A 106 5.78 -2.69 3.01
N THR A 107 5.99 -1.53 2.40
CA THR A 107 6.11 -0.23 3.08
C THR A 107 4.78 0.21 3.69
N ALA A 108 3.68 0.11 2.94
CA ALA A 108 2.35 0.46 3.45
C ALA A 108 1.93 -0.42 4.64
N PHE A 109 2.21 -1.74 4.59
CA PHE A 109 2.01 -2.62 5.74
C PHE A 109 2.86 -2.24 6.94
N ALA A 110 4.13 -1.84 6.73
CA ALA A 110 4.98 -1.37 7.82
C ALA A 110 4.40 -0.10 8.48
N GLY A 111 3.87 0.83 7.68
CA GLY A 111 3.14 2.00 8.17
C GLY A 111 1.92 1.62 9.00
N ALA A 112 1.10 0.68 8.50
CA ALA A 112 -0.07 0.19 9.23
C ALA A 112 0.31 -0.41 10.60
N ILE A 113 1.38 -1.23 10.67
CA ILE A 113 1.87 -1.83 11.91
C ILE A 113 2.32 -0.76 12.92
N ALA A 114 3.03 0.27 12.44
CA ALA A 114 3.47 1.39 13.27
C ALA A 114 2.26 2.15 13.85
N THR A 115 1.24 2.41 13.03
CA THR A 115 0.00 3.07 13.45
C THR A 115 -0.81 2.22 14.44
N VAL A 116 -0.89 0.90 14.26
CA VAL A 116 -1.52 0.02 15.26
C VAL A 116 -0.83 0.17 16.61
N SER A 117 0.51 0.25 16.60
CA SER A 117 1.29 0.39 17.82
C SER A 117 1.03 1.70 18.56
N ALA A 118 0.65 2.76 17.82
CA ALA A 118 0.33 4.08 18.37
C ALA A 118 -1.13 4.23 18.81
N LEU A 119 -2.08 3.67 18.06
CA LEU A 119 -3.53 3.88 18.29
C LEU A 119 -4.15 2.86 19.25
N PHE A 120 -3.65 1.62 19.26
CA PHE A 120 -4.23 0.54 20.06
C PHE A 120 -3.30 0.23 21.25
N SER A 121 -3.87 0.25 22.45
CA SER A 121 -3.18 0.04 23.74
C SER A 121 -3.36 -1.39 24.22
#